data_AF-A0A3D2XDB1-F1
#
_entry.id   AF-A0A3D2XDB1-F1
#
_cell.length_a   1.000
_cell.length_b   1.000
_cell.length_c   1.000
_cell.angle_alpha   90.00
_cell.angle_beta   90.00
_cell.angle_gamma   90.00
#
_symmetry.space_group_name_H-M   'P 1'
#
loop_
_entity.id
_entity.type
_entity.pdbx_description
1 polymer ?
#
loop_
_entity_poly.entity_id
_entity_poly.type
_entity_poly.pdbx_seq_one_letter_code
_entity_poly.pdbx_strand_id
1 'polypeptide(L)'
;GYTNMFIDMFNAIEQRKQPNETFYDGYVVNAIIDAAYKSAKTKQWEPVKLDIWRGQTGLTKGSHLVSYDEDHYLIKEEMTHFGTKKLILKNKQTGKISEQII
;
A
#
# COMPACT_ATOMS: atom_id res chain seq x y z
N GLY A 1 12.08 9.23 -19.44
CA GLY A 1 10.67 8.80 -19.65
C GLY A 1 10.33 7.64 -18.74
N TYR A 2 9.05 7.25 -18.65
CA TYR A 2 8.56 6.20 -17.72
C TYR A 2 9.36 4.89 -17.76
N THR A 3 9.75 4.42 -18.94
CA THR A 3 10.56 3.20 -19.09
C THR A 3 11.85 3.25 -18.28
N ASN A 4 12.55 4.38 -18.30
CA ASN A 4 13.82 4.52 -17.55
C ASN A 4 13.58 4.53 -16.04
N MET A 5 12.45 5.07 -15.58
CA MET A 5 12.08 5.06 -14.15
C MET A 5 11.84 3.62 -13.66
N PHE A 6 11.11 2.80 -14.44
CA PHE A 6 10.90 1.40 -14.09
C PHE A 6 12.21 0.59 -14.11
N ILE A 7 13.05 0.80 -15.12
CA ILE A 7 14.37 0.14 -15.20
C ILE A 7 15.21 0.45 -13.96
N ASP A 8 15.28 1.72 -13.55
CA ASP A 8 16.03 2.13 -12.37
C ASP A 8 15.47 1.46 -11.09
N MET A 9 14.14 1.47 -10.92
CA MET A 9 13.48 0.84 -9.78
C MET A 9 13.80 -0.66 -9.68
N PHE A 10 13.65 -1.43 -10.77
CA PHE A 10 13.92 -2.86 -10.74
C PHE A 10 15.40 -3.16 -10.52
N ASN A 11 16.30 -2.43 -11.20
CA ASN A 11 17.75 -2.57 -10.98
C ASN A 11 18.14 -2.26 -9.53
N ALA A 12 17.52 -1.26 -8.91
CA ALA A 12 17.78 -0.91 -7.52
C ALA A 12 17.36 -2.04 -6.56
N ILE A 13 16.21 -2.68 -6.81
CA ILE A 13 15.74 -3.84 -6.04
C ILE A 13 16.73 -5.01 -6.17
N GLU A 14 17.14 -5.35 -7.38
CA GLU A 14 18.08 -6.46 -7.62
C GLU A 14 19.44 -6.22 -6.96
N GLN A 15 19.95 -4.98 -7.03
CA GLN A 15 21.24 -4.59 -6.47
C GLN A 15 21.16 -4.25 -4.98
N ARG A 16 19.99 -4.34 -4.35
CA ARG A 16 19.74 -3.95 -2.95
C ARG A 16 20.24 -2.54 -2.61
N LYS A 17 20.03 -1.60 -3.52
CA LYS A 17 20.35 -0.17 -3.35
C LYS A 17 19.08 0.68 -3.39
N GLN A 18 19.18 1.95 -3.01
CA GLN A 18 18.08 2.88 -3.23
C GLN A 18 17.93 3.22 -4.72
N PRO A 19 16.67 3.35 -5.21
CA PRO A 19 16.40 3.93 -6.52
C PRO A 19 16.75 5.43 -6.51
N ASN A 20 16.89 6.02 -7.70
CA ASN A 20 17.19 7.45 -7.84
C ASN A 20 16.06 8.35 -7.31
N GLU A 21 14.81 7.87 -7.41
CA GLU A 21 13.62 8.53 -6.86
C GLU A 21 12.95 7.58 -5.88
N THR A 22 12.79 8.05 -4.65
CA THR A 22 12.15 7.32 -3.57
C THR A 22 10.70 7.78 -3.38
N PHE A 23 9.94 7.01 -2.61
CA PHE A 23 8.60 7.43 -2.20
C PHE A 23 8.61 8.77 -1.43
N TYR A 24 9.68 9.04 -0.67
CA TYR A 24 9.81 10.29 0.08
C TYR A 24 9.98 11.51 -0.85
N ASP A 25 10.65 11.35 -1.98
CA ASP A 25 10.78 12.43 -2.96
C ASP A 25 9.41 12.84 -3.52
N GLY A 26 8.54 11.85 -3.79
CA GLY A 26 7.14 12.10 -4.16
C GLY A 26 6.34 12.82 -3.07
N TYR A 27 6.56 12.48 -1.79
CA TYR A 27 5.93 13.18 -0.67
C TYR A 27 6.36 14.66 -0.61
N VAL A 28 7.65 14.96 -0.80
CA VAL A 28 8.16 16.34 -0.82
C VAL A 28 7.52 17.14 -1.97
N VAL A 29 7.40 16.55 -3.16
CA VAL A 29 6.73 17.19 -4.30
C VAL A 29 5.27 17.52 -3.96
N ASN A 30 4.53 16.60 -3.35
CA ASN A 30 3.16 16.86 -2.93
C ASN A 30 3.07 18.02 -1.92
N ALA A 31 3.95 18.07 -0.93
CA ALA A 31 3.98 19.16 0.06
C ALA A 31 4.26 20.53 -0.59
N ILE A 32 5.12 20.58 -1.62
CA ILE A 32 5.37 21.80 -2.39
C ILE A 32 4.12 22.20 -3.19
N ILE A 33 3.47 21.23 -3.83
CA ILE A 33 2.23 21.45 -4.59
C ILE A 33 1.12 22.00 -3.68
N ASP A 34 0.96 21.45 -2.48
CA ASP A 34 -0.01 21.95 -1.49
C ASP A 34 0.25 23.41 -1.10
N ALA A 35 1.52 23.76 -0.84
CA ALA A 35 1.91 25.13 -0.53
C ALA A 35 1.67 26.08 -1.72
N ALA A 36 1.91 25.61 -2.95
CA ALA A 36 1.64 26.39 -4.16
C ALA A 36 0.15 26.66 -4.35
N TYR A 37 -0.71 25.64 -4.23
CA TYR A 37 -2.16 25.80 -4.28
C TYR A 37 -2.67 26.73 -3.17
N LYS A 38 -2.13 26.62 -1.96
CA LYS A 38 -2.49 27.50 -0.85
C LYS A 38 -2.08 28.94 -1.14
N SER A 39 -0.86 29.18 -1.61
CA SER A 39 -0.36 30.51 -1.99
C SER A 39 -1.22 31.15 -3.09
N ALA A 40 -1.63 30.36 -4.10
CA ALA A 40 -2.51 30.83 -5.17
C ALA A 40 -3.88 31.30 -4.63
N LYS A 41 -4.40 30.62 -3.60
CA LYS A 41 -5.66 30.95 -2.92
C LYS A 41 -5.54 32.15 -1.98
N THR A 42 -4.47 32.23 -1.18
CA THR A 42 -4.31 33.28 -0.16
C THR A 42 -3.63 34.54 -0.66
N LYS A 43 -3.00 34.48 -1.84
CA LYS A 43 -2.19 35.55 -2.43
C LYS A 43 -0.99 35.96 -1.55
N GLN A 44 -0.51 35.03 -0.73
CA GLN A 44 0.63 35.22 0.15
C GLN A 44 1.66 34.12 -0.10
N TRP A 45 2.89 34.35 0.38
CA TRP A 45 3.90 33.30 0.44
C TRP A 45 3.55 32.32 1.55
N GLU A 46 3.06 31.14 1.18
CA GLU A 46 2.77 30.08 2.14
C GLU A 46 4.00 29.18 2.34
N PRO A 47 4.34 28.82 3.59
CA PRO A 47 5.46 27.93 3.85
C PRO A 47 5.17 26.51 3.35
N VAL A 48 6.19 25.85 2.80
CA VAL A 48 6.14 24.41 2.53
C VAL A 48 6.19 23.67 3.86
N LYS A 49 5.14 22.93 4.17
CA LYS A 49 5.04 22.13 5.39
C LYS A 49 5.52 20.72 5.12
N LEU A 50 6.67 20.36 5.69
CA LEU A 50 7.20 19.01 5.68
C LEU A 50 7.06 18.46 7.10
N ASP A 51 5.96 17.75 7.35
CA ASP A 51 5.89 16.95 8.57
C ASP A 51 6.97 15.88 8.45
N ILE A 52 7.81 15.73 9.48
CA ILE A 52 8.93 14.79 9.43
C ILE A 52 8.36 13.38 9.35
N TRP A 53 8.24 12.86 8.14
CA TRP A 53 7.73 11.53 7.87
C TRP A 53 8.81 10.71 7.16
N ARG A 54 9.56 9.93 7.93
CA ARG A 54 10.55 8.97 7.42
C ARG A 54 9.95 7.56 7.24
N GLY A 55 8.66 7.50 6.93
CA GLY A 55 7.87 6.28 7.03
C GLY A 55 7.48 5.96 8.47
N GLN A 56 6.49 5.08 8.63
CA GLN A 56 6.11 4.57 9.95
C GLN A 56 7.16 3.53 10.40
N THR A 57 7.89 3.82 11.48
CA THR A 57 8.80 2.87 12.10
C THR A 57 8.03 1.96 13.06
N GLY A 58 8.40 0.67 13.11
CA GLY A 58 7.77 -0.28 14.04
C GLY A 58 6.38 -0.78 13.60
N LEU A 59 5.97 -0.58 12.35
CA LEU A 59 4.80 -1.28 11.83
C LEU A 59 5.07 -2.77 11.77
N THR A 60 4.35 -3.54 12.58
CA THR A 60 4.06 -4.94 12.27
C THR A 60 3.18 -4.98 11.02
N LYS A 61 3.45 -5.87 10.05
CA LYS A 61 2.54 -6.12 8.91
C LYS A 61 1.13 -6.21 9.47
N GLY A 62 0.27 -5.25 9.13
CA GLY A 62 -1.14 -5.32 9.46
C GLY A 62 -1.65 -6.65 8.90
N SER A 63 -2.13 -7.53 9.77
CA SER A 63 -2.84 -8.71 9.33
C SER A 63 -4.14 -8.21 8.70
N HIS A 64 -4.16 -8.01 7.39
CA HIS A 64 -5.36 -7.67 6.61
C HIS A 64 -6.36 -8.84 6.56
N LEU A 65 -6.18 -9.85 7.41
CA LEU A 65 -7.03 -11.02 7.51
C LEU A 65 -8.28 -10.63 8.31
N VAL A 66 -9.41 -10.50 7.61
CA VAL A 66 -10.72 -10.27 8.21
C VAL A 66 -11.14 -11.54 8.92
N SER A 67 -11.56 -11.46 10.19
CA SER A 67 -12.10 -12.65 10.89
C SER A 67 -13.40 -13.09 10.22
N TYR A 68 -13.49 -14.36 9.82
CA TYR A 68 -14.71 -14.95 9.26
C TYR A 68 -15.56 -15.61 10.35
N ASP A 69 -14.94 -16.50 11.13
CA ASP A 69 -15.53 -17.19 12.27
C ASP A 69 -14.51 -17.28 13.41
N GLU A 70 -14.77 -18.09 14.44
CA GLU A 70 -13.86 -18.28 15.57
C GLU A 70 -12.50 -18.85 15.14
N ASP A 71 -12.49 -19.76 14.16
CA ASP A 71 -11.34 -20.55 13.76
C ASP A 71 -10.67 -20.09 12.46
N HIS A 72 -11.28 -19.19 11.70
CA HIS A 72 -10.86 -18.82 10.35
C HIS A 72 -10.82 -17.32 10.10
N TYR A 73 -9.83 -16.92 9.31
CA TYR A 73 -9.79 -15.66 8.61
C TYR A 73 -10.33 -15.82 7.19
N LEU A 74 -11.12 -14.85 6.72
CA LEU A 74 -11.51 -14.72 5.32
C LEU A 74 -10.33 -14.18 4.52
N ILE A 75 -9.87 -14.96 3.55
CA ILE A 75 -8.88 -14.50 2.56
C ILE A 75 -9.60 -13.82 1.40
N LYS A 76 -10.61 -14.49 0.83
CA LYS A 76 -11.33 -14.03 -0.37
C LYS A 76 -12.68 -14.73 -0.52
N GLU A 77 -13.66 -14.03 -1.08
CA GLU A 77 -14.91 -14.60 -1.61
C GLU A 77 -14.87 -14.55 -3.15
N GLU A 78 -15.30 -15.62 -3.81
CA GLU A 78 -15.39 -15.72 -5.27
C GLU A 78 -16.73 -16.30 -5.70
N MET A 79 -17.30 -15.77 -6.78
CA MET A 79 -18.50 -16.33 -7.40
C MET A 79 -18.09 -17.21 -8.57
N THR A 80 -18.50 -18.47 -8.53
CA THR A 80 -18.24 -19.42 -9.62
C THR A 80 -19.14 -19.15 -10.82
N HIS A 81 -18.73 -19.62 -12.00
CA HIS A 81 -19.50 -19.50 -13.25
C HIS A 81 -20.92 -20.13 -13.18
N PHE A 82 -21.16 -20.99 -12.19
CA PHE A 82 -22.45 -21.64 -11.93
C PHE A 82 -23.29 -20.89 -10.88
N GLY A 83 -22.87 -19.70 -10.46
CA GLY A 83 -23.58 -18.86 -9.49
C GLY A 83 -23.36 -19.22 -8.03
N THR A 84 -22.61 -20.29 -7.74
CA THR A 84 -22.30 -20.71 -6.36
C THR A 84 -21.17 -19.87 -5.78
N LYS A 85 -21.25 -19.53 -4.49
CA LYS A 85 -20.23 -18.74 -3.81
C LYS A 85 -19.17 -19.67 -3.21
N LYS A 86 -17.91 -19.28 -3.32
CA LYS A 86 -16.75 -20.00 -2.79
C LYS A 86 -15.97 -19.09 -1.87
N LEU A 87 -15.77 -19.52 -0.64
CA LEU A 87 -14.97 -18.86 0.38
C LEU A 87 -13.59 -19.52 0.45
N ILE A 88 -12.55 -18.69 0.45
CA ILE A 88 -11.17 -19.11 0.72
C ILE A 88 -10.85 -18.65 2.14
N LEU A 89 -10.67 -19.62 3.04
CA LEU A 89 -10.51 -19.41 4.47
C LEU A 89 -9.09 -19.82 4.90
N LYS A 90 -8.54 -19.13 5.90
CA LYS A 90 -7.28 -19.50 6.55
C LYS A 90 -7.54 -19.79 8.03
N ASN A 91 -7.25 -21.01 8.46
CA ASN A 91 -7.37 -21.38 9.86
C ASN A 91 -6.39 -20.55 10.72
N LYS A 92 -6.89 -19.96 11.81
CA LYS A 92 -6.14 -19.04 12.68
C LYS A 92 -5.04 -19.75 13.46
N GLN A 93 -5.25 -21.00 13.85
CA GLN A 93 -4.33 -21.76 14.69
C GLN A 93 -3.27 -22.49 13.85
N THR A 94 -3.70 -23.16 12.78
CA THR A 94 -2.84 -24.01 11.95
C THR A 94 -2.27 -23.30 10.73
N GLY A 95 -2.86 -22.17 10.33
CA GLY A 95 -2.51 -21.45 9.11
C GLY A 95 -2.93 -22.16 7.81
N LYS A 96 -3.59 -23.32 7.90
CA LYS A 96 -4.05 -24.09 6.73
C LYS A 96 -5.11 -23.32 5.95
N ILE A 97 -4.99 -23.34 4.63
CA ILE A 97 -5.98 -22.74 3.73
C ILE A 97 -7.01 -23.82 3.35
N SER A 98 -8.28 -23.48 3.45
CA SER A 98 -9.41 -24.33 3.07
C SER A 98 -10.38 -23.56 2.18
N GLU A 99 -11.17 -24.33 1.43
CA GLU A 99 -12.18 -23.80 0.53
C GLU A 99 -13.55 -24.31 0.95
N GLN A 100 -14.55 -23.43 1.02
CA GLN A 100 -15.92 -23.79 1.37
C GLN A 100 -16.89 -23.22 0.34
N ILE A 101 -17.82 -24.04 -0.11
CA ILE A 101 -18.87 -23.65 -1.06
C ILE A 101 -20.16 -23.36 -0.28
N ILE A 102 -20.82 -22.25 -0.61
CA ILE A 102 -22.10 -21.78 -0.04
C ILE A 102 -23.10 -21.44 -1.15
#